data_AF-A0A386RD14-F1
#
_entry.id   AF-A0A386RD14-F1
#
_cell.length_a   1.000
_cell.length_b   1.000
_cell.length_c   1.000
_cell.angle_alpha   90.00
_cell.angle_beta   90.00
_cell.angle_gamma   90.00
#
_symmetry.space_group_name_H-M   'P 1'
#
loop_
_entity.id
_entity.type
_entity.pdbx_description
1 polymer ?
#
loop_
_entity_poly.entity_id
_entity_poly.type
_entity_poly.pdbx_seq_one_letter_code
_entity_poly.pdbx_strand_id
1 'polypeptide(L)' 'MIFIQADNPKIGLMCFVAVGMDDVSNNEITVRIGQHVNKGNQLGMFHFGGSTHVLLFRPEVKPLHM' A
#
# COMPACT_ATOMS: atom_id res chain seq x y z
N MET A 1 -2.53 4.20 -6.25
CA MET A 1 -1.47 4.42 -5.24
C MET A 1 -2.11 4.92 -3.96
N ILE A 2 -1.61 4.51 -2.80
CA ILE A 2 -2.12 4.91 -1.48
C ILE A 2 -0.93 5.39 -0.65
N PHE A 3 -0.95 6.65 -0.24
CA PHE A 3 0.05 7.21 0.66
C PHE A 3 -0.40 7.05 2.10
N ILE A 4 0.47 6.52 2.95
CA ILE A 4 0.19 6.25 4.35
C ILE A 4 1.26 6.94 5.19
N GLN A 5 0.82 7.87 6.02
CA GLN A 5 1.66 8.42 7.07
C GLN A 5 1.61 7.46 8.26
N ALA A 6 2.65 6.65 8.44
CA ALA A 6 2.71 5.73 9.57
C ALA A 6 2.93 6.49 10.89
N ASP A 7 2.22 6.08 11.93
CA ASP A 7 2.40 6.60 13.29
C ASP A 7 3.78 6.28 13.86
N ASN A 8 4.42 5.20 13.38
CA ASN A 8 5.80 4.88 13.71
C ASN A 8 6.76 5.79 12.93
N PRO A 9 7.50 6.70 13.59
CA PRO A 9 8.38 7.65 12.93
C PRO A 9 9.56 6.98 12.19
N LYS A 10 9.90 5.73 12.52
CA LYS A 10 10.94 4.96 11.80
C LYS A 10 10.52 4.53 10.39
N ILE A 11 9.21 4.46 10.14
CA ILE A 11 8.63 4.18 8.81
C ILE A 11 8.22 5.52 8.17
N GLY A 12 7.48 6.35 8.92
CA GLY A 12 6.97 7.63 8.46
C GLY A 12 6.11 7.48 7.19
N LEU A 13 6.24 8.42 6.26
CA LEU A 13 5.50 8.36 4.99
C LEU A 13 5.98 7.19 4.13
N MET A 14 5.04 6.34 3.72
CA MET A 14 5.24 5.26 2.75
C MET A 14 4.14 5.29 1.69
N CYS A 15 4.37 4.59 0.58
CA CYS A 15 3.38 4.44 -0.49
C CYS A 15 3.16 2.97 -0.84
N PHE A 16 1.89 2.56 -0.84
CA PHE A 16 1.45 1.30 -1.44
C PHE A 16 1.05 1.54 -2.89
N VAL A 17 1.69 0.81 -3.82
CA VAL A 17 1.39 0.86 -5.24
C VAL A 17 0.76 -0.46 -5.65
N ALA A 18 -0.53 -0.43 -5.99
CA ALA A 18 -1.22 -1.54 -6.61
C ALA A 18 -0.82 -1.59 -8.10
N VAL A 19 -0.37 -2.76 -8.58
CA VAL A 19 0.11 -2.97 -9.96
C VAL A 19 -0.75 -4.08 -10.60
N GLY A 20 -1.55 -3.71 -11.59
CA GLY A 20 -2.26 -4.67 -12.45
C GLY A 20 -1.33 -5.17 -13.55
N MET A 21 -1.37 -6.46 -13.89
CA MET A 21 -0.46 -7.08 -14.86
C MET A 21 -1.16 -7.50 -16.17
N ASP A 22 -2.48 -7.29 -16.30
CA ASP A 22 -3.26 -7.61 -17.51
C ASP A 22 -4.50 -6.70 -17.67
N ASP A 23 -5.09 -6.63 -18.86
CA ASP A 23 -6.21 -5.74 -19.23
C ASP A 23 -7.51 -6.00 -18.44
N VAL A 24 -7.62 -7.17 -17.81
CA VAL A 24 -8.76 -7.56 -16.95
C VAL A 24 -8.51 -7.32 -15.45
N SER A 25 -7.32 -6.88 -15.06
CA SER A 25 -6.99 -6.63 -13.65
C SER A 25 -7.50 -5.26 -13.21
N ASN A 26 -8.49 -5.23 -12.31
CA ASN A 26 -9.00 -3.99 -11.72
C ASN A 26 -8.59 -3.91 -10.24
N ASN A 27 -8.22 -2.71 -9.79
CA ASN A 27 -7.84 -2.44 -8.42
C ASN A 27 -8.95 -1.63 -7.74
N GLU A 28 -9.59 -2.21 -6.73
CA GLU A 28 -10.54 -1.48 -5.91
C GLU A 28 -9.85 -0.92 -4.67
N ILE A 29 -9.96 0.39 -4.45
CA ILE A 29 -9.44 1.04 -3.24
C ILE A 29 -10.63 1.26 -2.29
N THR A 30 -10.56 0.67 -1.10
CA THR A 30 -11.66 0.72 -0.12
C THR A 30 -11.44 1.75 0.99
N VAL A 31 -10.23 2.31 1.06
CA VAL A 31 -9.87 3.33 2.06
C VAL A 31 -10.07 4.75 1.54
N ARG A 32 -10.22 5.71 2.46
CA ARG A 32 -10.42 7.13 2.14
C ARG A 32 -9.31 8.01 2.70
N ILE A 33 -9.12 9.18 2.11
CA ILE A 33 -8.18 10.19 2.62
C ILE A 33 -8.58 10.57 4.05
N GLY A 34 -7.59 10.60 4.94
CA GLY A 34 -7.79 10.89 6.37
C GLY A 34 -8.24 9.69 7.20
N GLN A 35 -8.53 8.54 6.59
CA GLN A 35 -8.84 7.31 7.32
C GLN A 35 -7.59 6.78 8.02
N HIS A 36 -7.68 6.62 9.34
CA HIS A 36 -6.69 5.86 10.10
C HIS A 36 -6.90 4.36 9.89
N VAL A 37 -5.82 3.62 9.69
CA VAL A 37 -5.84 2.18 9.42
C VAL A 37 -4.80 1.48 10.30
N ASN A 38 -5.15 0.31 10.80
CA ASN A 38 -4.26 -0.54 11.59
C ASN A 38 -3.59 -1.60 10.71
N LYS A 39 -2.46 -2.17 11.18
CA LYS A 39 -1.80 -3.30 10.53
C LYS A 39 -2.81 -4.45 10.34
N GLY A 40 -2.90 -4.96 9.12
CA GLY A 40 -3.85 -6.03 8.76
C GLY A 40 -5.23 -5.53 8.32
N ASN A 41 -5.51 -4.23 8.35
CA ASN A 41 -6.72 -3.70 7.73
C ASN A 41 -6.64 -3.73 6.20
N GLN A 42 -7.78 -3.98 5.57
CA GLN A 42 -7.89 -4.00 4.12
C GLN A 42 -7.75 -2.59 3.54
N LEU A 43 -6.84 -2.43 2.59
CA LEU A 43 -6.67 -1.18 1.83
C LEU A 43 -7.48 -1.16 0.53
N GLY A 44 -7.78 -2.36 0.02
CA GLY A 44 -8.41 -2.57 -1.27
C GLY A 44 -8.34 -4.04 -1.65
N MET A 45 -8.73 -4.34 -2.89
CA MET A 45 -8.64 -5.67 -3.46
C MET A 45 -8.27 -5.61 -4.93
N PHE A 46 -7.61 -6.68 -5.36
CA PHE A 46 -7.35 -6.96 -6.75
C PHE A 46 -8.46 -7.86 -7.29
N HIS A 47 -9.04 -7.47 -8.42
CA HIS A 47 -10.04 -8.24 -9.14
C HIS A 47 -9.39 -8.92 -10.33
N PHE A 48 -9.67 -10.22 -10.48
CA PHE A 48 -9.07 -11.11 -11.49
C PHE A 48 -7.55 -11.30 -11.29
N GLY A 49 -7.07 -12.53 -11.45
CA GLY A 49 -5.67 -12.89 -11.17
C GLY A 49 -4.66 -12.11 -12.02
N GLY A 50 -3.39 -12.11 -11.61
CA GLY A 50 -2.33 -11.39 -12.32
C GLY A 50 -2.13 -9.96 -11.83
N SER A 51 -2.13 -9.76 -10.52
CA SER A 51 -1.87 -8.46 -9.90
C SER A 51 -0.80 -8.58 -8.82
N THR A 52 -0.02 -7.52 -8.63
CA THR A 52 1.01 -7.44 -7.61
C THR A 52 0.99 -6.07 -6.92
N HIS A 53 1.92 -5.85 -6.00
CA HIS A 53 2.08 -4.57 -5.32
C HIS A 53 3.55 -4.25 -5.04
N VAL A 54 3.82 -2.95 -4.87
CA VAL A 54 5.11 -2.44 -4.42
C VAL A 54 4.89 -1.59 -3.18
N LEU A 55 5.75 -1.78 -2.18
CA LEU A 55 5.87 -0.87 -1.04
C LEU A 55 7.08 0.04 -1.25
N LEU A 56 6.83 1.34 -1.25
CA LEU A 56 7.84 2.37 -1.38
C LEU A 56 8.05 3.03 -0.02
N PHE A 57 9.31 3.08 0.41
CA PHE A 57 9.75 3.74 1.63
C PHE A 57 10.71 4.87 1.29
N ARG A 58 10.76 5.90 2.14
CA ARG A 58 11.75 6.97 2.00
C ARG A 58 13.17 6.44 2.24
N PRO A 59 14.22 7.04 1.64
CA PRO A 59 15.59 6.54 1.72
C PRO A 59 16.15 6.36 3.14
N GLU A 60 15.62 7.12 4.10
CA GLU A 60 16.07 7.08 5.50
C GLU A 60 15.51 5.88 6.27
N VAL A 61 14.48 5.21 5.73
CA VAL A 61 13.88 4.03 6.34
C VAL A 61 14.84 2.86 6.19
N LYS A 62 15.37 2.37 7.32
CA LYS A 62 16.17 1.15 7.36
C LYS A 62 15.24 -0.05 7.51
N PRO A 63 15.10 -0.92 6.50
CA PRO A 63 14.32 -2.14 6.64
C PRO A 63 15.07 -3.11 7.55
N LEU A 64 14.82 -3.03 8.85
CA LEU A 64 15.27 -4.02 9.82
C LEU A 64 14.12 -5.03 9.98
N HIS A 65 14.24 -6.17 9.30
CA HIS A 65 13.25 -7.26 9.26
C HIS A 65 11.89 -6.89 8.64
N MET A 66 11.87 -6.75 7.30
CA MET A 66 10.66 -7.12 6.54
C MET A 66 10.57 -8.64 6.46
#